data_AF-H5XLA5-F1
#
_entry.id   AF-H5XLA5-F1
#
_cell.length_a   1.000
_cell.length_b   1.000
_cell.length_c   1.000
_cell.angle_alpha   90.00
_cell.angle_beta   90.00
_cell.angle_gamma   90.00
#
_symmetry.space_group_name_H-M   'P 1'
#
loop_
_entity.id
_entity.type
_entity.pdbx_description
1 polymer ?
#
loop_
_entity_poly.entity_id
_entity_poly.type
_entity_poly.pdbx_seq_one_letter_code
_entity_poly.pdbx_strand_id
1 'polypeptide(L)'
;MSGDFQIGDRVTQYGDHNIGINRGQQHTDAAAALRSLVTAVQLLRDQAPVEDRPALNDALRTIEAGQDAPRGALRRALATISGIAVMIGEVGGPVVEAVQGVKAVLGI
;
A
#
# COMPACT_ATOMS: atom_id res chain seq x y z
N MET A 1 15.93 -26.57 -38.02
CA MET A 1 15.98 -25.17 -37.54
C MET A 1 14.86 -25.05 -36.53
N SER A 2 15.19 -25.18 -35.24
CA SER A 2 14.22 -25.21 -34.14
C SER A 2 14.31 -23.87 -33.42
N GLY A 3 13.23 -23.11 -33.45
CA GLY A 3 13.10 -21.84 -32.73
C GLY A 3 12.43 -22.09 -31.39
N ASP A 4 13.22 -22.11 -30.32
CA ASP A 4 12.71 -22.09 -28.95
C ASP A 4 12.44 -20.63 -28.54
N PHE A 5 11.16 -20.29 -28.39
CA PHE A 5 10.74 -19.07 -27.72
C PHE A 5 10.94 -19.26 -26.20
N GLN A 6 12.07 -18.80 -25.68
CA GLN A 6 12.30 -18.63 -24.24
C GLN A 6 12.06 -17.17 -23.86
N ILE A 7 10.84 -16.85 -23.46
CA ILE A 7 10.55 -15.69 -22.60
C ILE A 7 10.79 -16.17 -21.17
N GLY A 8 12.05 -16.11 -20.75
CA GLY A 8 12.47 -16.41 -19.39
C GLY A 8 13.62 -15.48 -19.05
N ASP A 9 13.34 -14.48 -18.22
CA ASP A 9 14.31 -13.49 -17.77
C ASP A 9 15.54 -14.19 -17.17
N ARG A 10 16.69 -14.03 -17.83
CA ARG A 10 17.96 -14.65 -17.45
C ARG A 10 18.72 -13.68 -16.56
N VAL A 11 18.52 -13.78 -15.24
CA VAL A 11 19.34 -13.04 -14.27
C VAL A 11 20.51 -13.91 -13.84
N THR A 12 21.72 -13.49 -14.18
CA THR A 12 22.97 -14.09 -13.66
C THR A 12 23.43 -13.25 -12.48
N GLN A 13 23.35 -13.79 -11.26
CA GLN A 13 23.76 -13.10 -10.03
C GLN A 13 25.07 -13.69 -9.52
N TYR A 14 26.12 -12.85 -9.43
CA TYR A 14 27.37 -13.15 -8.74
C TYR A 14 27.60 -12.11 -7.65
N GLY A 15 27.77 -12.56 -6.40
CA GLY A 15 28.18 -11.72 -5.27
C GLY A 15 27.75 -12.29 -3.92
N ASP A 16 28.70 -12.93 -3.22
CA ASP A 16 28.58 -13.38 -1.83
C ASP A 16 28.63 -12.18 -0.87
N HIS A 17 27.49 -11.90 -0.22
CA HIS A 17 27.19 -10.97 0.90
C HIS A 17 25.87 -10.20 0.68
N ASN A 18 24.84 -10.89 0.16
CA ASN A 18 23.50 -10.32 0.08
C ASN A 18 22.75 -10.58 1.39
N ILE A 19 22.80 -9.64 2.33
CA ILE A 19 21.85 -9.59 3.43
C ILE A 19 20.51 -9.16 2.83
N GLY A 20 19.71 -10.16 2.45
CA GLY A 20 18.36 -9.97 1.93
C GLY A 20 18.35 -9.67 0.44
N ILE A 21 17.91 -10.64 -0.33
CA ILE A 21 17.51 -10.45 -1.72
C ILE A 21 16.51 -9.29 -1.77
N ASN A 22 16.93 -8.14 -2.31
CA ASN A 22 16.07 -7.03 -2.69
C ASN A 22 15.27 -7.44 -3.94
N ARG A 23 14.38 -8.43 -3.79
CA ARG A 23 13.40 -8.83 -4.81
C ARG A 23 12.30 -7.76 -4.80
N GLY A 24 12.64 -6.59 -5.34
CA GLY A 24 11.80 -5.41 -5.28
C GLY A 24 12.43 -4.15 -5.84
N GLN A 25 13.37 -4.25 -6.79
CA GLN A 25 13.64 -3.15 -7.73
C GLN A 25 12.47 -2.98 -8.74
N GLN A 26 11.23 -3.17 -8.31
CA GLN A 26 10.14 -2.43 -8.92
C GLN A 26 10.28 -1.03 -8.36
N HIS A 27 10.33 -0.04 -9.24
CA HIS A 27 9.87 1.29 -8.90
C HIS A 27 8.57 1.10 -8.11
N THR A 28 8.59 1.27 -6.79
CA THR A 28 7.41 1.01 -5.96
C THR A 28 6.42 2.09 -6.36
N ASP A 29 5.55 1.74 -7.30
CA ASP A 29 4.70 2.70 -7.97
C ASP A 29 3.75 3.20 -6.90
N ALA A 30 4.03 4.39 -6.37
CA ALA A 30 3.28 4.97 -5.26
C ALA A 30 1.79 5.01 -5.62
N ALA A 31 1.48 5.22 -6.91
CA ALA A 31 0.14 5.15 -7.45
C ALA A 31 -0.49 3.74 -7.35
N ALA A 32 0.29 2.65 -7.49
CA ALA A 32 -0.20 1.29 -7.31
C ALA A 32 -0.44 0.97 -5.83
N ALA A 33 0.49 1.34 -4.95
CA ALA A 33 0.32 1.16 -3.50
C ALA A 33 -0.88 1.95 -2.96
N LEU A 34 -1.05 3.20 -3.42
CA LEU A 34 -2.20 4.04 -3.08
C LEU A 34 -3.52 3.43 -3.60
N ARG A 35 -3.55 2.90 -4.84
CA ARG A 35 -4.74 2.21 -5.38
C ARG A 35 -5.13 0.97 -4.57
N SER A 36 -4.16 0.16 -4.18
CA SER A 36 -4.39 -1.00 -3.30
C SER A 36 -4.93 -0.58 -1.95
N LEU A 37 -4.39 0.48 -1.35
CA LEU A 37 -4.90 1.05 -0.11
C LEU A 37 -6.34 1.57 -0.25
N VAL A 38 -6.65 2.32 -1.30
CA VAL A 38 -8.01 2.81 -1.55
C VAL A 38 -9.00 1.64 -1.65
N THR A 39 -8.63 0.57 -2.35
CA THR A 39 -9.47 -0.63 -2.48
C THR A 39 -9.71 -1.30 -1.12
N ALA A 40 -8.64 -1.45 -0.31
CA ALA A 40 -8.75 -2.03 1.02
C ALA A 40 -9.62 -1.18 1.96
N VAL A 41 -9.50 0.15 1.89
CA VAL A 41 -10.30 1.07 2.70
C VAL A 41 -11.76 1.13 2.25
N GLN A 42 -12.05 0.97 0.96
CA GLN A 42 -13.43 0.85 0.47
C GLN A 42 -14.10 -0.41 1.03
N LEU A 43 -13.40 -1.55 1.01
CA LEU A 43 -13.88 -2.79 1.62
C LEU A 43 -14.10 -2.63 3.14
N LEU A 44 -13.19 -1.92 3.82
CA LEU A 44 -13.34 -1.61 5.24
C LEU A 44 -14.55 -0.73 5.49
N ARG A 45 -14.79 0.29 4.67
CA ARG A 45 -15.91 1.22 4.81
C ARG A 45 -17.27 0.52 4.75
N ASP A 46 -17.39 -0.51 3.92
CA ASP A 46 -18.63 -1.28 3.80
C ASP A 46 -18.91 -2.09 5.07
N GLN A 47 -17.85 -2.46 5.81
CA GLN A 47 -17.94 -3.16 7.10
C GLN A 47 -17.85 -2.22 8.32
N ALA A 48 -17.49 -0.95 8.10
CA ALA A 48 -17.30 0.02 9.16
C ALA A 48 -18.65 0.56 9.68
N PRO A 49 -18.73 0.85 10.99
CA PRO A 49 -19.83 1.59 11.60
C PRO A 49 -20.12 2.91 10.85
N VAL A 50 -21.39 3.30 10.77
CA VAL A 50 -21.80 4.50 10.01
C VAL A 50 -21.13 5.78 10.54
N GLU A 51 -20.86 5.83 11.84
CA GLU A 51 -20.15 6.89 12.55
C GLU A 51 -18.69 7.09 12.09
N ASP A 52 -18.01 6.03 11.65
CA ASP A 52 -16.60 6.10 11.20
C ASP A 52 -16.46 6.37 9.69
N ARG A 53 -17.54 6.21 8.92
CA ARG A 53 -17.55 6.44 7.46
C ARG A 53 -17.14 7.86 7.05
N PRO A 54 -17.55 8.95 7.73
CA PRO A 54 -17.09 10.29 7.42
C PRO A 54 -15.57 10.42 7.57
N ALA A 55 -15.01 9.90 8.66
CA ALA A 55 -13.58 9.95 8.93
C ALA A 55 -12.77 9.15 7.89
N LEU A 56 -13.27 7.97 7.49
CA LEU A 56 -12.67 7.19 6.41
C LEU A 56 -12.73 7.92 5.06
N ASN A 57 -13.85 8.56 4.73
CA ASN A 57 -14.01 9.30 3.47
C ASN A 57 -13.07 10.53 3.41
N ASP A 58 -12.90 11.26 4.50
CA ASP A 58 -11.98 12.41 4.55
C ASP A 58 -10.51 11.98 4.44
N ALA A 59 -10.17 10.86 5.10
CA ALA A 59 -8.84 10.25 4.97
C ALA A 59 -8.59 9.78 3.53
N LEU A 60 -9.58 9.16 2.88
CA LEU A 60 -9.51 8.76 1.47
C LEU A 60 -9.26 9.94 0.54
N ARG A 61 -9.98 11.06 0.68
CA ARG A 61 -9.73 12.26 -0.14
C ARG A 61 -8.31 12.78 0.03
N THR A 62 -7.77 12.72 1.24
CA THR A 62 -6.39 13.14 1.52
C THR A 62 -5.37 12.22 0.85
N ILE A 63 -5.66 10.92 0.79
CA ILE A 63 -4.82 9.91 0.13
C ILE A 63 -4.92 10.03 -1.40
N GLU A 64 -6.12 10.27 -1.94
CA GLU A 64 -6.36 10.51 -3.36
C GLU A 64 -5.66 11.78 -3.87
N ALA A 65 -5.57 12.81 -3.04
CA ALA A 65 -4.76 14.00 -3.32
C ALA A 65 -3.25 13.70 -3.41
N GLY A 66 -2.79 12.57 -2.87
CA GLY A 66 -1.45 12.02 -3.12
C GLY A 66 -0.31 13.01 -2.88
N GLN A 67 0.38 13.41 -3.96
CA GLN A 67 1.52 14.34 -3.90
C GLN A 67 1.11 15.80 -3.67
N ASP A 68 -0.14 16.16 -3.92
CA ASP A 68 -0.69 17.50 -3.67
C ASP A 68 -1.06 17.69 -2.19
N ALA A 69 -1.13 16.60 -1.41
CA ALA A 69 -1.42 16.64 0.01
C ALA A 69 -0.16 16.91 0.86
N PRO A 70 -0.24 17.72 1.92
CA PRO A 70 0.85 17.86 2.87
C PRO A 70 1.20 16.52 3.51
N ARG A 71 2.51 16.18 3.59
CA ARG A 71 2.98 14.92 4.20
C ARG A 71 2.40 14.66 5.61
N GLY A 72 2.21 15.71 6.40
CA GLY A 72 1.58 15.61 7.73
C GLY A 72 0.10 15.21 7.68
N ALA A 73 -0.65 15.74 6.71
CA ALA A 73 -2.05 15.36 6.49
C ALA A 73 -2.15 13.90 6.04
N LEU A 74 -1.24 13.47 5.17
CA LEU A 74 -1.21 12.11 4.66
C LEU A 74 -0.81 11.09 5.75
N ARG A 75 0.20 11.40 6.58
CA ARG A 75 0.51 10.59 7.77
C ARG A 75 -0.68 10.45 8.71
N ARG A 76 -1.41 11.56 8.96
CA ARG A 76 -2.60 11.56 9.83
C ARG A 76 -3.73 10.72 9.25
N ALA A 77 -4.01 10.85 7.95
CA ALA A 77 -5.02 10.06 7.25
C ALA A 77 -4.73 8.55 7.35
N LEU A 78 -3.47 8.15 7.11
CA LEU A 78 -3.03 6.76 7.25
C LEU A 78 -3.16 6.24 8.70
N ALA A 79 -2.85 7.07 9.69
CA ALA A 79 -3.02 6.71 11.09
C ALA A 79 -4.50 6.54 11.48
N THR A 80 -5.39 7.43 10.99
CA THR A 80 -6.84 7.31 11.20
C THR A 80 -7.38 6.01 10.60
N ILE A 81 -7.02 5.70 9.36
CA ILE A 81 -7.42 4.45 8.70
C ILE A 81 -6.91 3.23 9.46
N SER A 82 -5.64 3.24 9.88
CA SER A 82 -5.07 2.15 10.66
C SER A 82 -5.77 1.98 12.00
N GLY A 83 -6.15 3.07 12.68
CA GLY A 83 -6.88 3.01 13.94
C GLY A 83 -8.27 2.39 13.78
N ILE A 84 -9.01 2.83 12.77
CA ILE A 84 -10.34 2.28 12.46
C ILE A 84 -10.24 0.81 12.03
N ALA A 85 -9.23 0.45 11.23
CA ALA A 85 -8.98 -0.93 10.84
C ALA A 85 -8.72 -1.84 12.05
N VAL A 86 -7.92 -1.39 13.01
CA VAL A 86 -7.66 -2.15 14.24
C VAL A 86 -8.94 -2.33 15.08
N MET A 87 -9.80 -1.32 15.14
CA MET A 87 -11.08 -1.40 15.87
C MET A 87 -12.06 -2.40 15.24
N ILE A 88 -11.97 -2.60 13.92
CA ILE A 88 -12.81 -3.55 13.16
C ILE A 88 -12.25 -5.01 13.25
N GLY A 89 -11.09 -5.20 13.89
CA GLY A 89 -10.54 -6.53 14.20
C GLY A 89 -9.89 -7.22 13.00
N GLU A 90 -10.06 -8.54 12.87
CA GLU A 90 -9.38 -9.36 11.84
C GLU A 90 -9.65 -8.90 10.40
N VAL A 91 -10.84 -8.32 10.15
CA VAL A 91 -11.22 -7.75 8.85
C VAL A 91 -10.34 -6.55 8.46
N GLY A 92 -9.78 -5.84 9.44
CA GLY A 92 -8.88 -4.71 9.24
C GLY A 92 -7.42 -5.09 8.93
N GLY A 93 -7.04 -6.37 9.09
CA GLY A 93 -5.66 -6.84 8.85
C GLY A 93 -5.09 -6.44 7.49
N PRO A 94 -5.78 -6.72 6.37
CA PRO A 94 -5.33 -6.32 5.04
C PRO A 94 -5.18 -4.80 4.86
N VAL A 95 -5.97 -4.01 5.58
CA VAL A 95 -5.89 -2.53 5.52
C VAL A 95 -4.64 -2.03 6.23
N VAL A 96 -4.32 -2.61 7.38
CA VAL A 96 -3.10 -2.27 8.13
C VAL A 96 -1.85 -2.60 7.31
N GLU A 97 -1.83 -3.77 6.63
CA GLU A 97 -0.74 -4.13 5.72
C GLU A 97 -0.61 -3.14 4.56
N ALA A 98 -1.73 -2.75 3.93
CA ALA A 98 -1.72 -1.77 2.85
C ALA A 98 -1.22 -0.39 3.31
N VAL A 99 -1.59 0.05 4.52
CA VAL A 99 -1.08 1.29 5.13
C VAL A 99 0.44 1.22 5.31
N GLN A 100 0.97 0.11 5.82
CA GLN A 100 2.42 -0.06 6.01
C GLN A 100 3.17 -0.09 4.68
N GLY A 101 2.60 -0.71 3.65
CA GLY A 101 3.13 -0.65 2.28
C GLY A 101 3.23 0.79 1.77
N VAL A 102 2.15 1.56 1.89
CA VAL A 102 2.13 2.98 1.49
C VAL A 102 3.14 3.82 2.28
N LYS A 103 3.27 3.59 3.59
CA LYS A 103 4.26 4.27 4.43
C LYS A 103 5.69 3.96 4.00
N ALA A 104 5.98 2.70 3.66
CA ALA A 104 7.29 2.30 3.14
C ALA A 104 7.61 2.97 1.80
N VAL A 105 6.63 3.08 0.88
CA VAL A 105 6.82 3.77 -0.41
C VAL A 105 7.09 5.27 -0.22
N LEU A 106 6.36 5.90 0.71
CA LEU A 106 6.44 7.33 0.96
C LEU A 106 7.59 7.72 1.90
N GLY A 107 8.29 6.74 2.48
CA GLY A 107 9.40 6.95 3.41
C GLY A 107 8.96 7.60 4.73
N ILE A 108 7.78 7.25 5.25
CA ILE A 108 7.17 7.87 6.44
C ILE A 108 6.92 6.93 7.62
#